data_AF-A0A3D2S6X1-F1
#
_entry.id   AF-A0A3D2S6X1-F1
#
_cell.length_a   1.000
_cell.length_b   1.000
_cell.length_c   1.000
_cell.angle_alpha   90.00
_cell.angle_beta   90.00
_cell.angle_gamma   90.00
#
_symmetry.space_group_name_H-M   'P 1'
#
loop_
_entity.id
_entity.type
_entity.pdbx_description
1 polymer ?
#
loop_
_entity_poly.entity_id
_entity_poly.type
_entity_poly.pdbx_seq_one_letter_code
_entity_poly.pdbx_strand_id
1 'polypeptide(L)'
;FNYYGGAPELELMSAMQYDAATMGNHDFDNGLNGFAAQLPQASFPFLVANYDFSDTILHKEIQPYTTIKKGRLKIGVFGLGIELKGLVPDRMYGDTVYLDPITK
;
A
#
# COMPACT_ATOMS: atom_id res chain seq x y z
N PHE A 1 -7.82 6.00 11.91
CA PHE A 1 -8.87 5.91 10.85
C PHE A 1 -10.16 6.70 11.11
N ASN A 2 -10.90 6.47 12.20
CA ASN A 2 -12.30 6.96 12.29
C ASN A 2 -12.52 8.49 12.25
N TYR A 3 -11.58 9.30 12.75
CA TYR A 3 -11.75 10.76 12.81
C TYR A 3 -10.95 11.50 11.73
N TYR A 4 -9.70 11.09 11.48
CA TYR A 4 -8.79 11.74 10.53
C TYR A 4 -8.47 10.90 9.28
N GLY A 5 -9.16 9.78 9.06
CA GLY A 5 -8.99 8.95 7.87
C GLY A 5 -7.65 8.20 7.74
N GLY A 6 -6.65 8.49 8.57
CA GLY A 6 -5.27 8.00 8.42
C GLY A 6 -4.25 9.09 8.05
N ALA A 7 -4.70 10.35 7.88
CA ALA A 7 -3.82 11.46 7.50
C ALA A 7 -2.65 11.70 8.46
N PRO A 8 -2.86 11.78 9.80
CA PRO A 8 -1.78 12.12 10.74
C PRO A 8 -0.65 11.09 10.72
N GLU A 9 -0.98 9.81 10.53
CA GLU A 9 -0.01 8.73 10.43
C GLU A 9 0.88 8.91 9.20
N LEU A 10 0.30 9.18 8.02
CA LEU A 10 1.07 9.37 6.78
C LEU A 10 1.88 10.67 6.80
N GLU A 11 1.32 11.77 7.32
CA GLU A 11 2.04 13.03 7.49
C GLU A 11 3.27 12.86 8.39
N LEU A 12 3.13 12.15 9.51
CA LEU A 12 4.23 11.86 10.42
C LEU A 12 5.30 10.97 9.76
N MET A 13 4.88 9.91 9.06
CA MET A 13 5.81 9.03 8.34
C MET A 13 6.56 9.80 7.24
N SER A 14 5.90 10.72 6.55
CA SER A 14 6.50 11.63 5.59
C SER A 14 7.53 12.55 6.24
N ALA A 15 7.21 13.14 7.39
CA ALA A 15 8.12 13.97 8.16
C ALA A 15 9.34 13.19 8.69
N MET A 16 9.15 11.90 8.99
CA MET A 16 10.22 10.95 9.36
C MET A 16 11.03 10.44 8.15
N GLN A 17 10.65 10.83 6.92
CA GLN A 17 11.35 10.48 5.69
C GLN A 17 11.44 8.97 5.44
N TYR A 18 10.31 8.26 5.59
CA TYR A 18 10.24 6.84 5.20
C TYR A 18 10.67 6.66 3.74
N ASP A 19 11.42 5.59 3.45
CA ASP A 19 11.87 5.28 2.09
C ASP A 19 10.78 4.58 1.25
N ALA A 20 9.91 3.79 1.90
CA ALA A 20 8.77 3.08 1.32
C ALA A 20 7.90 2.47 2.44
N ALA A 21 6.66 2.11 2.09
CA ALA A 21 5.77 1.31 2.95
C ALA A 21 5.09 0.19 2.13
N THR A 22 4.49 -0.79 2.81
CA THR A 22 3.59 -1.78 2.19
C THR A 22 2.24 -1.69 2.87
N MET A 23 1.18 -2.16 2.19
CA MET A 23 -0.16 -2.22 2.77
C MET A 23 -0.31 -3.43 3.70
N GLY A 24 -0.99 -3.23 4.83
CA GLY A 24 -1.57 -4.26 5.67
C GLY A 24 -3.08 -4.41 5.44
N ASN A 25 -3.72 -5.37 6.11
CA ASN A 25 -5.17 -5.55 6.00
C ASN A 25 -5.97 -4.34 6.52
N HIS A 26 -5.44 -3.64 7.52
CA HIS A 26 -6.12 -2.47 8.12
C HIS A 26 -6.09 -1.23 7.24
N ASP A 27 -5.25 -1.17 6.20
CA ASP A 27 -5.31 -0.08 5.21
C ASP A 27 -6.61 -0.12 4.39
N PHE A 28 -7.31 -1.26 4.40
CA PHE A 28 -8.62 -1.42 3.78
C PHE A 28 -9.78 -1.13 4.73
N ASP A 29 -9.56 -0.72 5.99
CA ASP A 29 -10.65 -0.49 6.97
C ASP A 29 -11.61 0.63 6.55
N ASN A 30 -11.13 1.62 5.78
CA ASN A 30 -11.94 2.68 5.16
C ASN A 30 -12.19 2.44 3.66
N GLY A 31 -11.84 1.26 3.18
CA GLY A 31 -11.91 0.83 1.79
C GLY A 31 -10.91 1.54 0.89
N LEU A 32 -10.86 1.13 -0.38
CA LEU A 32 -9.94 1.70 -1.36
C LEU A 32 -10.03 3.23 -1.45
N ASN A 33 -11.25 3.78 -1.44
CA ASN A 33 -11.47 5.24 -1.51
C ASN A 33 -10.89 5.96 -0.28
N GLY A 34 -11.04 5.36 0.90
CA GLY A 34 -10.49 5.92 2.14
C GLY A 34 -8.97 5.98 2.09
N PHE A 35 -8.34 4.89 1.65
CA PHE A 35 -6.89 4.84 1.48
C PHE A 35 -6.39 5.83 0.43
N ALA A 36 -7.01 5.83 -0.76
CA ALA A 36 -6.67 6.73 -1.87
C ALA A 36 -6.76 8.21 -1.46
N ALA A 37 -7.74 8.58 -0.62
CA ALA A 37 -7.88 9.95 -0.13
C ALA A 37 -6.73 10.39 0.79
N GLN A 38 -6.05 9.46 1.47
CA GLN A 38 -4.92 9.77 2.35
C GLN A 38 -3.57 9.71 1.65
N LEU A 39 -3.44 8.97 0.54
CA LEU A 39 -2.18 8.84 -0.21
C LEU A 39 -1.46 10.17 -0.52
N PRO A 40 -2.14 11.30 -0.83
CA PRO A 40 -1.45 12.57 -1.02
C PRO A 40 -0.61 13.06 0.16
N GLN A 41 -0.84 12.53 1.37
CA GLN A 41 -0.05 12.86 2.57
C GLN A 41 1.27 12.07 2.66
N ALA A 42 1.42 10.99 1.88
CA ALA A 42 2.62 10.17 1.85
C ALA A 42 3.62 10.72 0.82
N SER A 43 4.81 11.11 1.28
CA SER A 43 5.93 11.54 0.42
C SER A 43 6.83 10.38 -0.04
N PHE A 44 6.37 9.15 0.20
CA PHE A 44 7.06 7.89 -0.07
C PHE A 44 6.10 6.93 -0.79
N PRO A 45 6.63 5.98 -1.58
CA PRO A 45 5.79 5.05 -2.31
C PRO A 45 5.24 3.94 -1.39
N PHE A 46 3.99 3.55 -1.64
CA PHE A 46 3.47 2.26 -1.19
C PHE A 46 3.80 1.18 -2.22
N LEU A 47 4.29 0.04 -1.71
CA LEU A 47 4.78 -1.07 -2.50
C LEU A 47 4.00 -2.33 -2.20
N VAL A 48 3.39 -2.96 -3.22
CA VAL A 48 2.79 -4.30 -3.08
C VAL A 48 3.00 -5.06 -4.37
N ALA A 49 3.81 -6.12 -4.34
CA ALA A 49 4.19 -6.89 -5.52
C ALA A 49 3.19 -8.01 -5.86
N ASN A 50 2.34 -8.39 -4.91
CA ASN A 50 1.48 -9.56 -5.03
C ASN A 50 -0.02 -9.26 -4.93
N TYR A 51 -0.41 -7.98 -5.08
CA TYR A 51 -1.80 -7.61 -5.31
C TYR A 51 -1.93 -7.05 -6.72
N ASP A 52 -2.95 -7.48 -7.46
CA ASP A 52 -3.35 -6.85 -8.71
C ASP A 52 -4.41 -5.78 -8.43
N PHE A 53 -4.06 -4.54 -8.73
CA PHE A 53 -4.93 -3.37 -8.60
C PHE A 53 -5.49 -2.88 -9.93
N SER A 54 -5.31 -3.63 -11.03
CA SER A 54 -5.58 -3.16 -12.40
C SER A 54 -6.99 -2.66 -12.64
N ASP A 55 -7.97 -3.30 -11.99
CA ASP A 55 -9.38 -2.93 -12.07
C ASP A 55 -9.84 -2.07 -10.88
N THR A 56 -8.91 -1.40 -10.21
CA THR A 56 -9.19 -0.57 -9.03
C THR A 56 -8.71 0.87 -9.20
N ILE A 57 -9.18 1.74 -8.32
CA ILE A 57 -8.73 3.14 -8.25
C ILE A 57 -7.25 3.28 -7.85
N LEU A 58 -6.63 2.23 -7.31
CA LEU A 58 -5.24 2.24 -6.85
C LEU A 58 -4.24 1.81 -7.94
N HIS A 59 -4.70 1.47 -9.15
CA HIS A 59 -3.87 0.93 -10.24
C HIS A 59 -2.58 1.73 -10.52
N LYS A 60 -2.62 3.06 -10.38
CA LYS A 60 -1.48 3.95 -10.65
C LYS A 60 -0.79 4.48 -9.40
N GLU A 61 -1.34 4.20 -8.24
CA GLU A 61 -0.88 4.73 -6.95
C GLU A 61 0.05 3.76 -6.22
N ILE A 62 -0.11 2.46 -6.48
CA ILE A 62 0.69 1.40 -5.86
C ILE A 62 1.59 0.77 -6.92
N GLN A 63 2.87 0.61 -6.56
CA GLN A 63 3.87 0.03 -7.45
C GLN A 63 4.41 -1.28 -6.85
N PRO A 64 4.87 -2.24 -7.66
CA PRO A 64 5.32 -3.53 -7.12
C PRO A 64 6.64 -3.42 -6.34
N TYR A 65 7.53 -2.50 -6.73
CA TYR A 65 8.83 -2.31 -6.11
C TYR A 65 9.37 -0.89 -6.36
N THR A 66 10.41 -0.52 -5.63
CA THR A 66 11.24 0.65 -5.90
C THR A 66 12.72 0.30 -5.78
N THR A 67 13.60 1.21 -6.18
CA THR A 67 15.03 1.12 -5.88
C THR A 67 15.49 2.38 -5.16
N ILE A 68 16.11 2.21 -3.99
CA ILE A 68 16.69 3.30 -3.21
C ILE A 68 18.21 3.28 -3.32
N LYS A 69 18.84 4.45 -3.30
CA LYS A 69 20.30 4.59 -3.30
C LYS A 69 20.76 5.06 -1.93
N LYS A 70 21.59 4.27 -1.24
CA LYS A 70 22.22 4.64 0.03
C LYS A 70 23.74 4.55 -0.13
N GLY A 71 24.39 5.70 -0.28
CA GLY A 71 25.81 5.79 -0.63
C GLY A 71 26.11 5.12 -1.98
N ARG A 72 26.97 4.10 -1.97
CA ARG A 72 27.34 3.30 -3.16
C ARG A 72 26.38 2.14 -3.46
N LEU A 73 25.45 1.85 -2.56
CA LEU A 73 24.53 0.73 -2.70
C LEU A 73 23.26 1.15 -3.43
N LYS A 74 22.82 0.33 -4.38
CA LYS A 74 21.48 0.36 -4.96
C LYS A 74 20.70 -0.82 -4.37
N ILE A 75 19.62 -0.51 -3.66
CA ILE A 75 18.83 -1.48 -2.89
C ILE A 75 17.45 -1.57 -3.55
N GLY A 76 17.05 -2.76 -3.97
CA GLY A 76 15.68 -3.04 -4.40
C GLY A 76 14.78 -3.31 -3.20
N VAL A 77 13.60 -2.71 -3.17
CA VAL A 77 12.60 -2.90 -2.11
C VAL A 77 11.28 -3.24 -2.78
N PHE A 78 10.62 -4.30 -2.32
CA PHE A 78 9.26 -4.66 -2.71
C PHE A 78 8.47 -5.03 -1.44
N GLY A 79 7.16 -4.87 -1.50
CA GLY A 79 6.25 -5.25 -0.41
C GLY A 79 5.44 -6.48 -0.78
N LEU A 80 5.03 -7.24 0.23
CA LEU A 80 4.06 -8.33 0.09
C LEU A 80 2.91 -8.08 1.05
N GLY A 81 1.69 -8.19 0.53
CA GLY A 81 0.48 -8.19 1.32
C GLY A 81 0.02 -9.62 1.68
N ILE A 82 -0.86 -9.72 2.67
CA ILE A 82 -1.47 -10.98 3.12
C ILE A 82 -2.75 -11.30 2.33
N GLU A 83 -3.21 -12.55 2.36
CA GLU A 83 -4.51 -12.88 1.75
C GLU A 83 -5.63 -12.16 2.52
N LEU A 84 -6.42 -11.33 1.82
CA LEU A 84 -7.44 -10.48 2.43
C LEU A 84 -8.74 -11.25 2.75
N LYS A 85 -9.00 -12.34 2.03
CA LYS A 85 -10.21 -13.14 2.17
C LYS A 85 -10.34 -13.69 3.59
N GLY A 86 -11.45 -13.39 4.26
CA GLY A 86 -11.70 -13.78 5.64
C GLY A 86 -11.11 -12.85 6.70
N LEU A 87 -10.31 -11.86 6.31
CA LEU A 87 -9.76 -10.82 7.20
C LEU A 87 -10.39 -9.45 6.94
N VAL A 88 -10.72 -9.16 5.68
CA VAL A 88 -11.32 -7.91 5.24
C VAL A 88 -12.64 -8.23 4.52
N PRO A 89 -13.73 -7.48 4.74
CA PRO A 89 -14.96 -7.66 3.95
C PRO A 89 -14.74 -7.34 2.47
N ASP A 90 -15.22 -8.19 1.56
CA ASP A 90 -15.01 -8.11 0.11
C ASP A 90 -15.23 -6.70 -0.48
N ARG A 91 -16.28 -6.01 -0.03
CA ARG A 91 -16.62 -4.65 -0.47
C ARG A 91 -15.53 -3.59 -0.19
N MET A 92 -14.59 -3.87 0.72
CA MET A 92 -13.59 -2.90 1.17
C MET A 92 -12.33 -2.94 0.31
N TYR A 93 -11.98 -4.10 -0.25
CA TYR A 93 -10.85 -4.23 -1.17
C TYR A 93 -11.28 -4.32 -2.65
N GLY A 94 -12.58 -4.35 -2.94
CA GLY A 94 -13.11 -4.24 -4.31
C GLY A 94 -12.53 -5.32 -5.22
N ASP A 95 -12.16 -4.94 -6.44
CA ASP A 95 -11.58 -5.83 -7.44
C ASP A 95 -10.07 -6.09 -7.24
N THR A 96 -9.53 -5.80 -6.05
CA THR A 96 -8.13 -6.15 -5.72
C THR A 96 -7.97 -7.66 -5.70
N VAL A 97 -7.08 -8.19 -6.54
CA VAL A 97 -6.81 -9.64 -6.60
C VAL A 97 -5.54 -9.96 -5.83
N TYR A 98 -5.64 -10.87 -4.85
CA TYR A 98 -4.49 -11.46 -4.20
C TYR A 98 -3.81 -12.47 -5.12
N LEU A 99 -2.50 -12.33 -5.32
CA LEU A 99 -1.65 -13.29 -6.02
C LEU A 99 -0.79 -14.00 -4.97
N ASP A 100 -0.80 -15.33 -4.94
CA ASP A 100 0.09 -16.10 -4.08
C ASP A 100 1.55 -15.78 -4.48
N PRO A 101 2.38 -15.24 -3.57
CA PRO A 101 3.74 -14.85 -3.92
C PRO A 101 4.70 -16.04 -4.05
N ILE A 102 4.28 -17.25 -3.68
CA ILE A 102 5.08 -18.48 -3.74
C ILE A 102 4.69 -19.35 -4.94
N THR A 103 3.38 -19.48 -5.21
CA THR A 103 2.88 -20.34 -6.29
C THR A 103 2.40 -19.49 -7.47
N LYS A 104 2.89 -19.81 -8.67
CA LYS A 104 2.64 -19.07 -9.91
C LYS A 104 1.83 -19.90 -10.88
#